data_AF-A0A448SYS7-F1
#
_entry.id   AF-A0A448SYS7-F1
#
_cell.length_a   1.000
_cell.length_b   1.000
_cell.length_c   1.000
_cell.angle_alpha   90.00
_cell.angle_beta   90.00
_cell.angle_gamma   90.00
#
_symmetry.space_group_name_H-M   'P 1'
#
loop_
_entity.id
_entity.type
_entity.pdbx_description
1 polymer ?
#
loop_
_entity_poly.entity_id
_entity_poly.type
_entity_poly.pdbx_seq_one_letter_code
_entity_poly.pdbx_strand_id
1 'polypeptide(L)' 'MRPEISKEEVTLFLYDFNMLLEEGIDKADVFNVLRILELRRQTAKIEFIKRSLATSNSKGHGSS' A
#
# COMPACT_ATOMS: atom_id res chain seq x y z
N MET A 1 -0.97 -22.17 -1.41
CA MET A 1 -0.86 -22.01 0.05
C MET A 1 -0.88 -20.53 0.37
N ARG A 2 -1.55 -20.13 1.46
CA ARG A 2 -1.43 -18.75 1.96
C ARG A 2 -0.01 -18.58 2.52
N PRO A 3 0.73 -17.53 2.15
CA PRO A 3 2.03 -17.27 2.76
C PRO A 3 1.87 -17.10 4.27
N GLU A 4 2.84 -17.62 5.03
CA GLU A 4 2.89 -17.40 6.47
C GLU A 4 3.06 -15.91 6.76
N ILE A 5 2.44 -15.45 7.84
CA ILE A 5 2.60 -14.07 8.30
C ILE A 5 3.95 -13.98 9.00
N SER A 6 4.80 -13.06 8.56
CA SER A 6 6.12 -12.86 9.16
C SER A 6 6.03 -12.08 10.47
N LYS A 7 7.05 -12.22 11.34
CA LYS A 7 7.13 -11.44 12.58
C LYS A 7 7.22 -9.94 12.31
N GLU A 8 7.90 -9.58 11.23
CA GLU A 8 8.06 -8.20 10.79
C GLU A 8 6.71 -7.61 10.37
N GLU A 9 5.88 -8.36 9.64
CA GLU A 9 4.52 -7.93 9.27
C GLU A 9 3.66 -7.66 10.51
N VAL A 10 3.72 -8.55 11.51
CA VAL A 10 2.99 -8.35 12.78
C VAL A 10 3.50 -7.11 13.53
N THR A 11 4.83 -6.92 13.55
CA THR A 11 5.45 -5.78 14.24
C THR A 11 5.04 -4.45 13.62
N LEU A 12 5.06 -4.36 12.28
CA LEU A 12 4.62 -3.17 11.55
C LEU A 12 3.13 -2.90 11.77
N PHE A 13 2.29 -3.94 11.74
CA PHE A 13 0.87 -3.80 12.04
C PHE A 13 0.62 -3.23 13.43
N LEU A 14 1.29 -3.75 14.46
CA LEU A 14 1.13 -3.26 15.84
C LEU A 14 1.59 -1.80 15.99
N TYR A 15 2.68 -1.43 15.31
CA TYR A 15 3.15 -0.05 15.28
C TYR A 15 2.10 0.89 14.68
N ASP A 16 1.60 0.58 13.48
CA ASP A 16 0.58 1.40 12.80
C ASP A 16 -0.73 1.46 13.62
N PHE A 17 -1.12 0.34 14.23
CA PHE A 17 -2.31 0.25 15.07
C PHE A 17 -2.20 1.16 16.30
N ASN A 18 -1.09 1.10 17.03
CA ASN A 18 -0.88 1.92 18.22
C ASN A 18 -0.79 3.41 17.87
N MET A 19 -0.08 3.76 16.79
CA MET A 19 0.00 5.13 16.30
C MET A 19 -1.39 5.72 16.02
N LEU A 20 -2.29 4.96 15.38
CA LEU A 20 -3.65 5.44 15.11
C LEU A 20 -4.48 5.63 16.38
N LEU A 21 -4.30 4.77 17.39
CA LEU A 21 -4.93 4.96 18.70
C LEU A 21 -4.40 6.21 19.41
N GLU A 22 -3.09 6.46 19.33
CA GLU A 22 -2.45 7.65 19.91
C GLU A 22 -2.95 8.94 19.26
N GLU A 23 -3.27 8.91 17.97
CA GLU A 23 -3.92 10.02 17.23
C GLU A 23 -5.43 10.17 17.54
N GLY A 24 -5.97 9.36 18.45
CA GLY A 24 -7.35 9.46 18.92
C GLY A 24 -8.38 8.76 18.02
N ILE A 25 -7.95 7.90 17.10
CA ILE A 25 -8.88 7.05 16.35
C ILE A 25 -9.48 6.00 17.29
N ASP A 26 -10.80 5.87 17.29
CA ASP A 26 -11.48 4.83 18.07
C ASP A 26 -10.98 3.45 17.64
N LYS A 27 -10.71 2.58 18.60
CA LYS A 27 -10.36 1.18 18.40
C LYS A 27 -11.35 0.45 17.48
N ALA A 28 -12.64 0.81 17.52
CA ALA A 28 -13.66 0.26 16.62
C ALA A 28 -13.39 0.61 15.13
N ASP A 29 -12.74 1.75 14.88
CA ASP A 29 -12.50 2.30 13.54
C ASP A 29 -11.07 2.09 13.01
N VAL A 30 -10.10 1.75 13.87
CA VAL A 30 -8.70 1.57 13.46
C VAL A 30 -8.55 0.64 12.25
N PHE A 31 -9.27 -0.49 12.22
CA PHE A 31 -9.21 -1.42 11.10
C PHE A 31 -9.74 -0.81 9.79
N ASN A 32 -10.77 0.04 9.87
CA ASN A 32 -11.30 0.76 8.70
C ASN A 32 -10.28 1.77 8.19
N VAL A 33 -9.64 2.52 9.10
CA VAL A 33 -8.59 3.49 8.74
C VAL A 33 -7.39 2.79 8.11
N LEU A 34 -6.89 1.71 8.71
CA LEU A 34 -5.79 0.90 8.15
C LEU A 34 -6.12 0.37 6.75
N ARG A 35 -7.36 -0.09 6.54
CA ARG A 35 -7.83 -0.56 5.23
C ARG A 35 -7.82 0.56 4.19
N ILE A 36 -8.29 1.76 4.54
CA ILE A 36 -8.27 2.91 3.63
C ILE A 36 -6.83 3.30 3.26
N LEU A 37 -5.92 3.31 4.24
CA LEU A 37 -4.51 3.60 4.01
C LEU A 37 -3.87 2.57 3.07
N GLU A 38 -4.19 1.29 3.23
CA GLU A 38 -3.71 0.24 2.33
C GLU A 38 -4.23 0.40 0.90
N LEU A 39 -5.51 0.69 0.72
CA LEU A 39 -6.09 0.96 -0.60
C LEU A 39 -5.42 2.16 -1.29
N ARG A 40 -5.08 3.21 -0.54
CA ARG A 40 -4.32 4.36 -1.07
C ARG A 40 -2.93 3.96 -1.53
N ARG A 41 -2.21 3.13 -0.75
CA ARG A 41 -0.89 2.60 -1.14
C ARG A 41 -0.98 1.73 -2.41
N GLN A 42 -1.98 0.86 -2.49
CA GLN A 42 -2.20 0.02 -3.67
C GLN A 42 -2.51 0.86 -4.91
N THR A 43 -3.35 1.88 -4.76
CA THR A 43 -3.66 2.83 -5.85
C THR A 43 -2.40 3.53 -6.34
N ALA A 44 -1.56 4.04 -5.43
CA ALA A 44 -0.30 4.68 -5.79
C ALA A 44 0.67 3.74 -6.53
N LYS A 45 0.76 2.47 -6.10
CA LYS A 45 1.56 1.43 -6.78
C LYS A 45 1.05 1.18 -8.20
N ILE A 46 -0.26 1.05 -8.38
CA ILE A 46 -0.88 0.85 -9.70
C ILE A 46 -0.60 2.03 -10.63
N GLU A 47 -0.77 3.26 -10.14
CA GLU A 47 -0.49 4.47 -10.91
C GLU A 47 0.98 4.61 -11.29
N PHE A 48 1.89 4.20 -10.40
CA PHE A 48 3.31 4.12 -10.73
C PHE A 48 3.57 3.12 -11.86
N ILE A 49 3.02 1.90 -11.77
CA ILE A 49 3.17 0.86 -12.80
C ILE A 49 2.62 1.35 -14.14
N LYS A 50 1.43 1.97 -14.17
CA LYS A 50 0.83 2.52 -15.39
C LYS A 50 1.76 3.54 -16.06
N ARG A 51 2.33 4.47 -15.28
CA ARG A 51 3.28 5.45 -15.80
C ARG A 51 4.54 4.79 -16.35
N SER A 52 5.11 3.83 -15.62
CA SER A 52 6.28 3.08 -16.07
C SER A 52 6.02 2.33 -17.37
N LEU A 53 4.86 1.67 -17.51
CA LEU A 53 4.46 0.97 -18.74
C LEU A 53 4.22 1.94 -19.91
N ALA A 54 3.58 3.08 -19.67
CA ALA A 54 3.38 4.10 -20.70
C ALA A 54 4.72 4.64 -21.24
N THR A 55 5.69 4.89 -20.35
CA THR A 55 7.04 5.38 -20.75
C THR A 55 7.90 4.33 -21.45
N SER A 56 7.66 3.04 -21.21
CA SER A 56 8.37 1.97 -21.90
C SER A 56 7.77 1.71 -23.28
N ASN A 57 6.44 1.81 -23.44
CA ASN A 57 5.79 1.74 -24.75
C ASN A 57 6.13 2.93 -25.65
N SER A 58 6.32 4.14 -25.12
CA SER A 58 6.70 5.31 -25.92
C SER A 58 8.14 5.27 -26.47
N LYS A 59 9.01 4.40 -25.94
CA LYS A 59 10.39 4.22 -26.43
C LYS A 59 10.52 3.17 -27.55
N GLY A 60 9.45 2.46 -27.89
CA GLY A 60 9.46 1.39 -28.90
C GLY A 60 9.06 1.80 -30.32
N HIS A 61 8.73 3.07 -30.59
CA HIS A 61 8.28 3.55 -31.91
C HIS A 61 9.03 4.83 -32.32
N GLY A 62 10.35 4.70 -32.46
CA GLY A 62 11.22 5.82 -32.84
C GLY A 62 12.51 5.34 -33.48
N SER A 63 12.42 4.48 -34.50
CA SER A 63 13.49 4.19 -35.46
C SER A 63 12.85 3.59 -36.71
N SER A 64 12.48 4.45 -37.65
CA SER A 64 12.25 4.13 -39.06
C SER A 64 12.82 5.27 -39.88
#